data_AF-A0A4R5E3V9-F1
#
_entry.id   AF-A0A4R5E3V9-F1
#
_cell.length_a   1.000
_cell.length_b   1.000
_cell.length_c   1.000
_cell.angle_alpha   90.00
_cell.angle_beta   90.00
_cell.angle_gamma   90.00
#
_symmetry.space_group_name_H-M   'P 1'
#
loop_
_entity.id
_entity.type
_entity.pdbx_description
1 polymer ?
#
loop_
_entity_poly.entity_id
_entity_poly.type
_entity_poly.pdbx_seq_one_letter_code
_entity_poly.pdbx_strand_id
1 'polypeptide(L)'
;MIIAFDDHPRFFDEEIPQPFFFEGVAAVVEVKAAINSGALKNVAKKASSFRKLQHQWVKIGITKNGNKMSADMPDQLAYTAAPPFALLGFESRMSACKVTEALSRFPSRLIDAAFLLKEPKSTAGSSSAWCVNYPNGSFRYRHFLGRQVATGWNHDHGDFALAAFLTWLVDTINYRQMPRGLMEPYWSEARKQV
;
A
#
# COMPACT_ATOMS: atom_id res chain seq x y z
N MET A 1 7.78 -10.21 -1.54
CA MET A 1 8.75 -9.54 -0.65
C MET A 1 7.99 -9.09 0.58
N ILE A 2 8.53 -9.39 1.76
CA ILE A 2 7.99 -8.94 3.04
C ILE A 2 9.02 -7.98 3.63
N ILE A 3 8.57 -6.80 4.05
CA ILE A 3 9.39 -5.84 4.79
C ILE A 3 8.93 -5.93 6.23
N ALA A 4 9.85 -6.20 7.14
CA ALA A 4 9.57 -6.37 8.56
C ALA A 4 10.50 -5.50 9.39
N PHE A 5 10.06 -5.13 10.60
CA PHE A 5 10.92 -4.47 11.57
C PHE A 5 11.95 -5.45 12.13
N ASP A 6 13.16 -4.96 12.34
CA ASP A 6 14.29 -5.79 12.73
C ASP A 6 14.23 -6.24 14.20
N ASP A 7 13.54 -5.46 15.03
CA ASP A 7 13.28 -5.74 16.44
C ASP A 7 12.20 -6.81 16.67
N HIS A 8 11.57 -7.31 15.60
CA HIS A 8 10.54 -8.32 15.72
C HIS A 8 11.15 -9.71 15.91
N PRO A 9 10.69 -10.51 16.91
CA PRO A 9 11.16 -11.86 17.10
C PRO A 9 10.98 -12.69 15.82
N ARG A 10 12.10 -13.15 15.26
CA ARG A 10 12.16 -14.14 14.17
C ARG A 10 12.33 -15.49 14.83
N PHE A 11 11.46 -16.43 14.53
CA PHE A 11 11.38 -17.65 15.34
C PHE A 11 12.41 -18.71 14.95
N PHE A 12 13.04 -18.67 13.76
CA PHE A 12 13.83 -19.80 13.28
C PHE A 12 14.95 -19.37 12.31
N ASP A 13 15.83 -20.34 12.03
CA ASP A 13 17.12 -20.28 11.32
C ASP A 13 17.13 -19.56 9.95
N GLU A 14 18.28 -19.03 9.53
CA GLU A 14 18.45 -18.16 8.34
C GLU A 14 18.25 -18.86 6.99
N GLU A 15 18.25 -20.20 6.96
CA GLU A 15 18.29 -21.00 5.72
C GLU A 15 16.92 -21.32 5.10
N ILE A 16 15.81 -21.06 5.80
CA ILE A 16 14.44 -21.40 5.34
C ILE A 16 13.62 -20.11 5.20
N PRO A 17 12.73 -19.97 4.19
CA PRO A 17 11.77 -18.87 4.13
C PRO A 17 10.99 -18.76 5.45
N GLN A 18 11.33 -17.74 6.24
CA GLN A 18 10.89 -17.68 7.64
C GLN A 18 9.43 -17.25 7.73
N PRO A 19 8.61 -17.90 8.58
CA PRO A 19 7.31 -17.36 8.93
C PRO A 19 7.52 -16.08 9.75
N PHE A 20 6.89 -14.99 9.30
CA PHE A 20 6.85 -13.73 10.05
C PHE A 20 5.55 -13.63 10.83
N PHE A 21 5.65 -13.17 12.07
CA PHE A 21 4.50 -12.66 12.80
C PHE A 21 3.99 -11.41 12.07
N PHE A 22 2.67 -11.31 11.97
CA PHE A 22 2.02 -10.24 11.22
C PHE A 22 2.32 -8.85 11.82
N GLU A 23 2.56 -8.81 13.12
CA GLU A 23 2.88 -7.62 13.93
C GLU A 23 4.16 -6.94 13.46
N GLY A 24 5.17 -7.75 13.16
CA GLY A 24 6.47 -7.31 12.67
C GLY A 24 6.46 -6.90 11.21
N VAL A 25 5.41 -7.23 10.45
CA VAL A 25 5.32 -6.86 9.05
C VAL A 25 5.08 -5.35 8.95
N ALA A 26 6.03 -4.65 8.35
CA ALA A 26 5.94 -3.23 8.05
C ALA A 26 5.22 -2.99 6.72
N ALA A 27 5.48 -3.83 5.70
CA ALA A 27 4.80 -3.79 4.40
C ALA A 27 4.93 -5.12 3.66
N VAL A 28 4.02 -5.37 2.70
CA VAL A 28 4.09 -6.51 1.78
C VAL A 28 4.12 -6.01 0.34
N VAL A 29 5.04 -6.54 -0.44
CA VAL A 29 5.19 -6.19 -1.86
C VAL A 29 5.19 -7.46 -2.69
N GLU A 30 4.18 -7.63 -3.54
CA GLU A 30 4.18 -8.69 -4.55
C GLU A 30 5.00 -8.22 -5.76
N VAL A 31 6.06 -8.95 -6.08
CA VAL A 31 6.95 -8.62 -7.19
C VAL A 31 6.61 -9.48 -8.41
N LYS A 32 6.54 -8.87 -9.59
CA LYS A 32 6.26 -9.57 -10.86
C LYS A 32 7.24 -9.15 -11.94
N ALA A 33 7.71 -10.12 -12.71
CA ALA A 33 8.47 -9.85 -13.93
C ALA A 33 7.62 -9.10 -14.96
N ALA A 34 6.36 -9.52 -15.16
CA ALA A 34 5.43 -8.86 -16.07
C ALA A 34 4.02 -8.77 -15.47
N ILE A 35 3.41 -7.58 -15.56
CA ILE A 35 2.04 -7.31 -15.14
C ILE A 35 1.09 -7.48 -16.32
N ASN A 36 0.05 -8.28 -16.12
CA ASN A 36 -1.08 -8.47 -17.02
C ASN A 36 -2.35 -8.73 -16.18
N SER A 37 -3.50 -8.87 -16.83
CA SER A 37 -4.79 -9.06 -16.14
C SER A 37 -4.83 -10.32 -15.27
N GLY A 38 -4.19 -11.41 -15.70
CA GLY A 38 -4.06 -12.63 -14.91
C GLY A 38 -3.17 -12.44 -13.68
N ALA A 39 -2.04 -11.74 -13.83
CA ALA A 39 -1.16 -11.39 -12.73
C ALA A 39 -1.89 -10.53 -11.68
N LEU A 40 -2.65 -9.51 -12.12
CA LEU A 40 -3.43 -8.65 -11.23
C LEU A 40 -4.48 -9.44 -10.43
N LYS A 41 -5.21 -10.36 -11.05
CA LYS A 41 -6.16 -11.25 -10.35
C LYS A 41 -5.47 -12.10 -9.29
N ASN A 42 -4.30 -12.65 -9.61
CA ASN A 42 -3.54 -13.47 -8.67
C ASN A 42 -2.98 -12.63 -7.51
N VAL A 43 -2.49 -11.42 -7.78
CA VAL A 43 -2.05 -10.45 -6.76
C VAL A 43 -3.22 -10.09 -5.84
N ALA A 44 -4.40 -9.79 -6.40
CA ALA A 44 -5.60 -9.49 -5.62
C ALA A 44 -6.02 -10.65 -4.71
N LYS A 45 -5.92 -11.90 -5.18
CA LYS A 45 -6.17 -13.09 -4.34
C LYS A 45 -5.20 -13.17 -3.16
N LYS A 46 -3.90 -12.97 -3.40
CA LYS A 46 -2.87 -12.96 -2.34
C LYS A 46 -3.09 -11.83 -1.35
N ALA A 47 -3.36 -10.63 -1.85
CA ALA A 47 -3.69 -9.47 -1.03
C ALA A 47 -4.94 -9.74 -0.17
N SER A 48 -5.97 -10.39 -0.72
CA SER A 48 -7.15 -10.79 0.04
C SER A 48 -6.83 -11.76 1.18
N SER A 49 -6.01 -12.79 0.90
CA SER A 49 -5.55 -13.72 1.94
C SER A 49 -4.76 -12.99 3.03
N PHE A 50 -3.88 -12.07 2.66
CA PHE A 50 -3.13 -11.24 3.61
C PHE A 50 -4.04 -10.37 4.48
N ARG A 51 -5.02 -9.68 3.88
CA ARG A 51 -6.01 -8.86 4.62
C ARG A 51 -6.87 -9.70 5.56
N LYS A 52 -7.15 -10.97 5.24
CA LYS A 52 -7.88 -11.88 6.15
C LYS A 52 -7.09 -12.19 7.42
N LEU A 53 -5.76 -12.31 7.34
CA LEU A 53 -4.90 -12.49 8.51
C LEU A 53 -4.99 -11.27 9.44
N GLN A 54 -5.05 -10.07 8.87
CA GLN A 54 -5.23 -8.83 9.60
C GLN A 54 -6.54 -8.79 10.40
N HIS A 55 -7.67 -9.22 9.80
CA HIS A 55 -8.97 -9.20 10.49
C HIS A 55 -9.03 -10.11 11.72
N GLN A 56 -8.22 -11.17 11.76
CA GLN A 56 -8.07 -12.00 12.95
C GLN A 56 -7.27 -11.26 14.04
N TRP A 57 -6.27 -10.48 13.63
CA TRP A 57 -5.42 -9.69 14.51
C TRP A 57 -6.09 -8.46 15.13
N VAL A 58 -6.84 -7.69 14.33
CA VAL A 58 -7.59 -6.52 14.79
C VAL A 58 -8.62 -6.89 15.87
N LYS A 59 -9.16 -8.12 15.83
CA LYS A 59 -10.05 -8.63 16.88
C LYS A 59 -9.33 -8.90 18.21
N ILE A 60 -8.03 -9.16 18.18
CA ILE A 60 -7.21 -9.52 19.36
C ILE A 60 -6.57 -8.27 19.98
N GLY A 61 -6.23 -7.26 19.17
CA GLY A 61 -5.53 -6.05 19.63
C GLY A 61 -6.39 -4.78 19.83
N ILE A 62 -7.65 -4.74 19.36
CA ILE A 62 -8.56 -3.60 19.57
C ILE A 62 -9.64 -3.99 20.58
N THR A 63 -9.39 -3.70 21.85
CA THR A 63 -10.41 -3.74 22.89
C THR A 63 -11.46 -2.63 22.72
N LYS A 64 -12.73 -3.05 22.88
CA LYS A 64 -13.93 -2.34 23.38
C LYS A 64 -14.96 -1.68 22.46
N ASN A 65 -14.65 -1.11 21.30
CA ASN A 65 -15.67 -0.34 20.55
C ASN A 65 -16.17 -0.90 19.21
N GLY A 66 -15.69 -2.06 18.74
CA GLY A 66 -16.31 -2.77 17.61
C GLY A 66 -16.36 -2.01 16.26
N ASN A 67 -15.74 -0.83 16.14
CA ASN A 67 -15.78 -0.04 14.92
C ASN A 67 -14.98 -0.74 13.82
N LYS A 68 -15.69 -1.19 12.79
CA LYS A 68 -15.10 -1.70 11.55
C LYS A 68 -14.17 -0.64 10.97
N MET A 69 -13.03 -1.05 10.41
CA MET A 69 -12.21 -0.14 9.60
C MET A 69 -13.09 0.37 8.44
N SER A 70 -13.54 1.63 8.52
CA SER A 70 -14.26 2.26 7.41
C SER A 70 -13.28 2.64 6.31
N ALA A 71 -13.79 2.79 5.08
CA ALA A 71 -13.01 3.31 3.96
C ALA A 71 -12.50 4.74 4.21
N ASP A 72 -13.13 5.47 5.12
CA ASP A 72 -12.89 6.88 5.41
C ASP A 72 -11.79 7.11 6.47
N MET A 73 -11.23 6.03 7.03
CA MET A 73 -10.17 6.14 8.03
C MET A 73 -8.90 6.80 7.43
N PRO A 74 -8.32 7.84 8.07
CA PRO A 74 -7.04 8.46 7.70
C PRO A 74 -5.98 7.43 7.31
N ASP A 75 -5.18 7.71 6.26
CA ASP A 75 -4.20 6.74 5.74
C ASP A 75 -3.19 6.32 6.81
N GLN A 76 -2.82 7.25 7.69
CA GLN A 76 -1.90 7.01 8.80
C GLN A 76 -2.44 5.96 9.79
N LEU A 77 -3.73 6.05 10.14
CA LEU A 77 -4.41 5.08 11.00
C LEU A 77 -4.57 3.74 10.30
N ALA A 78 -4.86 3.78 9.01
CA ALA A 78 -5.01 2.58 8.19
C ALA A 78 -3.70 1.79 8.11
N TYR A 79 -2.56 2.45 7.86
CA TYR A 79 -1.26 1.79 7.77
C TYR A 79 -0.69 1.34 9.13
N THR A 80 -1.08 2.03 10.20
CA THR A 80 -0.82 1.57 11.56
C THR A 80 -1.57 0.26 11.85
N ALA A 81 -2.84 0.19 11.47
CA ALA A 81 -3.69 -0.99 11.71
C ALA A 81 -3.49 -2.14 10.70
N ALA A 82 -2.98 -1.83 9.50
CA ALA A 82 -2.82 -2.74 8.37
C ALA A 82 -1.50 -2.44 7.65
N PRO A 83 -0.52 -3.35 7.61
CA PRO A 83 0.65 -3.14 6.76
C PRO A 83 0.21 -2.94 5.30
N PRO A 84 0.74 -1.96 4.56
CA PRO A 84 0.35 -1.76 3.18
C PRO A 84 0.73 -2.96 2.30
N PHE A 85 -0.08 -3.19 1.25
CA PHE A 85 0.15 -4.21 0.25
C PHE A 85 0.34 -3.55 -1.13
N ALA A 86 1.53 -3.65 -1.68
CA ALA A 86 1.87 -3.10 -2.99
C ALA A 86 2.18 -4.16 -4.05
N LEU A 87 2.11 -3.75 -5.30
CA LEU A 87 2.57 -4.47 -6.48
C LEU A 87 3.78 -3.75 -7.08
N LEU A 88 4.86 -4.48 -7.35
CA LEU A 88 6.01 -3.97 -8.11
C LEU A 88 6.19 -4.84 -9.36
N GLY A 89 6.09 -4.24 -10.54
CA GLY A 89 6.29 -4.91 -11.82
C GLY A 89 7.48 -4.38 -12.57
N PHE A 90 8.37 -5.27 -13.01
CA PHE A 90 9.49 -4.88 -13.88
C PHE A 90 9.00 -4.48 -15.27
N GLU A 91 8.09 -5.26 -15.84
CA GLU A 91 7.40 -4.94 -17.08
C GLU A 91 5.89 -4.94 -16.86
N SER A 92 5.19 -4.19 -17.70
CA SER A 92 3.76 -4.25 -17.83
C SER A 92 3.39 -4.56 -19.28
N ARG A 93 2.32 -5.32 -19.46
CA ARG A 93 1.63 -5.49 -20.75
C ARG A 93 0.35 -4.65 -20.82
N MET A 94 0.12 -3.85 -19.78
CA MET A 94 -1.04 -2.98 -19.62
C MET A 94 -0.53 -1.57 -19.36
N SER A 95 -1.23 -0.56 -19.87
CA SER A 95 -0.91 0.82 -19.50
C SER A 95 -1.26 1.08 -18.03
N ALA A 96 -0.63 2.08 -17.42
CA ALA A 96 -0.89 2.53 -16.06
C ALA A 96 -2.38 2.82 -15.86
N CYS A 97 -3.02 3.51 -16.82
CA CYS A 97 -4.46 3.75 -16.82
C CYS A 97 -5.28 2.44 -16.74
N LYS A 98 -4.96 1.43 -17.56
CA LYS A 98 -5.64 0.12 -17.51
C LYS A 98 -5.37 -0.64 -16.21
N VAL A 99 -4.17 -0.50 -15.64
CA VAL A 99 -3.84 -1.09 -14.33
C VAL A 99 -4.69 -0.40 -13.24
N THR A 100 -4.73 0.92 -13.22
CA THR A 100 -5.55 1.72 -12.30
C THR A 100 -7.03 1.37 -12.40
N GLU A 101 -7.57 1.27 -13.62
CA GLU A 101 -8.96 0.85 -13.87
C GLU A 101 -9.23 -0.58 -13.37
N ALA A 102 -8.28 -1.50 -13.55
CA ALA A 102 -8.42 -2.85 -13.04
C ALA A 102 -8.38 -2.88 -11.49
N LEU A 103 -7.50 -2.07 -10.89
CA LEU A 103 -7.34 -1.98 -9.43
C LEU A 103 -8.56 -1.34 -8.75
N SER A 104 -9.20 -0.36 -9.38
CA SER A 104 -10.40 0.30 -8.83
C SER A 104 -11.62 -0.62 -8.76
N ARG A 105 -11.63 -1.73 -9.49
CA ARG A 105 -12.69 -2.76 -9.45
C ARG A 105 -12.55 -3.71 -8.27
N PHE A 106 -11.42 -3.73 -7.58
CA PHE A 106 -11.26 -4.52 -6.37
C PHE A 106 -11.86 -3.79 -5.16
N PRO A 107 -12.22 -4.52 -4.09
CA PRO A 107 -12.58 -3.88 -2.82
C PRO A 107 -11.53 -2.85 -2.38
N SER A 108 -11.99 -1.74 -1.81
CA SER A 108 -11.12 -0.65 -1.36
C SER A 108 -10.02 -1.19 -0.41
N ARG A 109 -8.81 -0.66 -0.55
CA ARG A 109 -7.60 -1.03 0.23
C ARG A 109 -7.18 -2.50 0.16
N LEU A 110 -7.60 -3.23 -0.87
CA LEU A 110 -7.04 -4.56 -1.13
C LEU A 110 -5.56 -4.46 -1.51
N ILE A 111 -5.26 -3.60 -2.48
CA ILE A 111 -3.92 -3.23 -2.94
C ILE A 111 -3.83 -1.71 -2.77
N ASP A 112 -2.77 -1.22 -2.14
CA ASP A 112 -2.59 0.19 -1.82
C ASP A 112 -1.83 0.95 -2.92
N ALA A 113 -0.91 0.26 -3.60
CA ALA A 113 -0.11 0.85 -4.65
C ALA A 113 0.36 -0.20 -5.68
N ALA A 114 0.64 0.26 -6.90
CA ALA A 114 1.27 -0.50 -7.97
C ALA A 114 2.33 0.36 -8.67
N PHE A 115 3.55 -0.16 -8.80
CA PHE A 115 4.66 0.53 -9.45
C PHE A 115 5.12 -0.28 -10.67
N LEU A 116 5.19 0.37 -11.82
CA LEU A 116 5.49 -0.23 -13.12
C LEU A 116 6.83 0.34 -13.60
N LEU A 117 7.91 -0.45 -13.54
CA LEU A 117 9.24 0.01 -13.96
C LEU A 117 9.38 0.09 -15.49
N LYS A 118 8.54 -0.63 -16.23
CA LYS A 118 8.47 -0.55 -17.69
C LYS A 118 7.03 -0.71 -18.17
N GLU A 119 6.49 0.32 -18.82
CA GLU A 119 5.15 0.33 -19.43
C GLU A 119 5.25 0.01 -20.93
N PRO A 120 4.22 -0.62 -21.56
CA PRO A 120 4.16 -0.67 -23.02
C PRO A 120 4.18 0.76 -23.57
N LYS A 121 5.02 1.02 -24.59
CA LYS A 121 5.31 2.35 -25.19
C LYS A 121 4.17 3.35 -24.97
N SER A 122 4.34 4.20 -23.95
CA SER A 122 3.45 5.32 -23.68
C SER A 122 3.57 6.33 -24.81
N THR A 123 2.45 6.94 -25.22
CA THR A 123 2.42 8.07 -26.15
C THR A 123 3.23 9.27 -25.64
N ALA A 124 3.52 9.33 -24.33
CA ALA A 124 4.28 10.38 -23.68
C ALA A 124 5.79 10.11 -23.60
N GLY A 125 6.31 9.03 -24.19
CA GLY A 125 7.74 8.71 -24.20
C GLY A 125 8.33 8.22 -22.86
N SER A 126 7.58 8.30 -21.76
CA SER A 126 7.98 7.75 -20.46
C SER A 126 8.03 6.22 -20.50
N SER A 127 9.08 5.67 -19.89
CA SER A 127 9.26 4.23 -19.80
C SER A 127 8.59 3.62 -18.57
N SER A 128 8.32 4.39 -17.52
CA SER A 128 7.75 3.87 -16.26
C SER A 128 6.55 4.67 -15.75
N ALA A 129 5.81 4.08 -14.81
CA ALA A 129 4.60 4.66 -14.23
C ALA A 129 4.32 4.13 -12.82
N TRP A 130 3.45 4.80 -12.09
CA TRP A 130 2.97 4.35 -10.79
C TRP A 130 1.48 4.64 -10.64
N CYS A 131 0.83 3.83 -9.80
CA CYS A 131 -0.58 3.93 -9.45
C CYS A 131 -0.69 3.81 -7.93
N VAL A 132 -1.18 4.82 -7.23
CA VAL A 132 -1.35 4.79 -5.77
C VAL A 132 -2.79 5.14 -5.42
N ASN A 133 -3.35 4.42 -4.46
CA ASN A 133 -4.68 4.69 -3.94
C ASN A 133 -4.60 5.60 -2.72
N TYR A 134 -5.19 6.79 -2.82
CA TYR A 134 -5.33 7.76 -1.74
C TYR A 134 -6.81 7.87 -1.33
N PRO A 135 -7.37 6.88 -0.62
CA PRO A 135 -8.83 6.71 -0.47
C PRO A 135 -9.54 7.92 0.15
N ASN A 136 -8.86 8.69 1.00
CA ASN A 136 -9.40 9.90 1.64
C ASN A 136 -8.66 11.19 1.22
N GLY A 137 -7.66 11.11 0.33
CA GLY A 137 -6.83 12.26 -0.07
C GLY A 137 -5.96 12.86 1.04
N SER A 138 -5.82 12.17 2.19
CA SER A 138 -4.98 12.63 3.31
C SER A 138 -3.49 12.53 2.98
N PHE A 139 -3.10 11.60 2.13
CA PHE A 139 -1.78 11.61 1.48
C PHE A 139 -1.71 12.80 0.51
N ARG A 140 -1.11 13.88 0.99
CA ARG A 140 -0.77 15.03 0.17
C ARG A 140 0.48 14.72 -0.63
N TYR A 141 0.42 13.76 -1.56
CA TYR A 141 1.42 13.74 -2.63
C TYR A 141 1.23 15.04 -3.40
N ARG A 142 2.12 16.00 -3.17
CA ARG A 142 2.21 17.17 -4.03
C ARG A 142 2.98 16.70 -5.25
N HIS A 143 2.30 16.66 -6.39
CA HIS A 143 2.99 16.58 -7.67
C HIS A 143 4.13 17.61 -7.68
N PHE A 144 5.26 17.35 -8.35
CA PHE A 144 6.41 18.29 -8.36
C PHE A 144 6.03 19.71 -8.83
N LEU A 145 4.91 19.83 -9.55
CA LEU A 145 4.28 21.10 -9.95
C LEU A 145 3.35 21.73 -8.90
N GLY A 146 3.37 21.27 -7.64
CA GLY A 146 2.58 21.80 -6.52
C GLY A 146 1.09 21.48 -6.54
N ARG A 147 0.60 20.66 -7.49
CA ARG A 147 -0.82 20.29 -7.58
C ARG A 147 -1.18 19.22 -6.54
N GLN A 148 -2.29 19.42 -5.84
CA GLN A 148 -2.86 18.42 -4.93
C GLN A 148 -3.49 17.30 -5.76
N VAL A 149 -3.13 16.07 -5.45
CA VAL A 149 -3.67 14.88 -6.11
C VAL A 149 -5.08 14.61 -5.60
N ALA A 150 -5.98 14.20 -6.50
CA ALA A 150 -7.39 13.92 -6.20
C ALA A 150 -7.54 12.69 -5.28
N THR A 151 -8.69 12.54 -4.63
CA THR A 151 -8.99 11.33 -3.83
C THR A 151 -9.13 10.09 -4.72
N GLY A 152 -8.81 8.92 -4.17
CA GLY A 152 -8.92 7.62 -4.85
C GLY A 152 -7.64 7.20 -5.58
N TRP A 153 -7.83 6.38 -6.62
CA TRP A 153 -6.73 5.87 -7.42
C TRP A 153 -6.17 6.94 -8.35
N ASN A 154 -4.89 7.25 -8.17
CA ASN A 154 -4.16 8.18 -9.01
C ASN A 154 -3.02 7.45 -9.71
N HIS A 155 -2.69 7.91 -10.91
CA HIS A 155 -1.54 7.41 -11.64
C HIS A 155 -0.79 8.55 -12.31
N ASP A 156 0.50 8.35 -12.50
CA ASP A 156 1.36 9.27 -13.20
C ASP A 156 2.43 8.51 -13.99
N HIS A 157 2.97 9.16 -15.02
CA HIS A 157 4.03 8.64 -15.86
C HIS A 157 5.32 9.39 -15.58
N GLY A 158 6.43 8.68 -15.48
CA GLY A 158 7.76 9.28 -15.40
C GLY A 158 8.82 8.24 -15.15
N ASP A 159 10.09 8.55 -15.43
CA ASP A 159 11.22 7.60 -15.36
C ASP A 159 11.69 7.28 -13.92
N PHE A 160 10.92 7.67 -12.92
CA PHE A 160 11.29 7.57 -11.50
C PHE A 160 10.40 6.60 -10.71
N ALA A 161 9.76 5.61 -11.36
CA ALA A 161 8.84 4.69 -10.67
C ALA A 161 9.49 3.95 -9.50
N LEU A 162 10.78 3.61 -9.60
CA LEU A 162 11.53 3.00 -8.49
C LEU A 162 11.73 3.97 -7.32
N ALA A 163 12.09 5.23 -7.60
CA ALA A 163 12.23 6.24 -6.56
C ALA A 163 10.89 6.52 -5.89
N ALA A 164 9.80 6.64 -6.67
CA ALA A 164 8.45 6.80 -6.15
C ALA A 164 8.04 5.62 -5.24
N PHE A 165 8.39 4.39 -5.62
CA PHE A 165 8.18 3.20 -4.79
C PHE A 165 8.91 3.28 -3.45
N LEU A 166 10.20 3.63 -3.47
CA LEU A 166 11.01 3.74 -2.25
C LEU A 166 10.49 4.86 -1.34
N THR A 167 10.16 6.02 -1.89
CA THR A 167 9.58 7.14 -1.12
C THR A 167 8.25 6.73 -0.49
N TRP A 168 7.35 6.12 -1.27
CA TRP A 168 6.07 5.64 -0.75
C TRP A 168 6.26 4.59 0.36
N LEU A 169 7.22 3.67 0.22
CA LEU A 169 7.54 2.71 1.27
C LEU A 169 8.04 3.39 2.54
N VAL A 170 8.99 4.32 2.44
CA VAL A 170 9.53 5.05 3.59
C VAL A 170 8.40 5.81 4.30
N ASP A 171 7.56 6.53 3.55
CA ASP A 171 6.46 7.29 4.14
C ASP A 171 5.47 6.37 4.87
N THR A 172 5.04 5.27 4.21
CA THR A 172 4.07 4.34 4.80
C THR A 172 4.61 3.61 6.03
N ILE A 173 5.90 3.25 6.04
CA ILE A 173 6.56 2.62 7.19
C ILE A 173 6.75 3.61 8.33
N ASN A 174 7.18 4.83 8.06
CA ASN A 174 7.38 5.87 9.07
C ASN A 174 6.09 6.17 9.83
N TYR A 175 4.93 6.20 9.16
CA TYR A 175 3.64 6.38 9.84
C TYR A 175 3.34 5.27 10.86
N ARG A 176 3.78 4.05 10.59
CA ARG A 176 3.58 2.91 11.51
C ARG A 176 4.50 2.98 12.73
N GLN A 177 5.68 3.59 12.59
CA GLN A 177 6.64 3.78 13.68
C GLN A 177 6.36 5.01 14.55
N MET A 178 5.47 5.93 14.14
CA MET A 178 5.18 7.11 14.94
C MET A 178 4.62 6.72 16.32
N PRO A 179 5.25 7.18 17.42
CA PRO A 179 4.75 6.96 18.77
C PRO A 179 3.28 7.36 18.89
N ARG A 180 2.45 6.53 19.54
CA ARG A 180 1.01 6.79 19.70
C ARG A 180 0.70 8.19 20.24
N GLY A 181 1.54 8.73 21.11
CA GLY A 181 1.38 10.09 21.66
C GLY A 181 1.59 11.22 20.64
N LEU A 182 2.42 11.01 19.60
CA LEU A 182 2.59 11.96 18.50
C LEU A 182 1.47 11.85 17.46
N MET A 183 0.77 10.71 17.44
CA MET A 183 -0.41 10.53 16.61
C MET A 183 -1.68 11.10 17.26
N GLU A 184 -1.71 11.30 18.58
CA GLU A 184 -2.91 11.71 19.33
C GLU A 184 -3.66 12.94 18.74
N PRO A 185 -2.99 14.00 18.25
CA PRO A 185 -3.67 15.11 17.57
C PRO A 185 -4.45 14.66 16.32
N TYR A 186 -3.86 13.79 15.50
CA TYR A 186 -4.48 13.24 14.29
C TYR A 186 -5.65 12.32 14.61
N TRP A 187 -5.55 11.52 15.67
CA TRP A 187 -6.66 10.66 16.13
C TRP A 187 -7.82 11.50 16.69
N SER A 188 -7.51 12.63 17.33
CA SER A 188 -8.51 13.56 17.86
C SER A 188 -9.27 14.30 16.75
N GLU A 189 -8.61 14.63 15.64
CA GLU A 189 -9.24 15.23 14.47
C GLU A 189 -10.08 14.23 13.68
N ALA A 190 -9.59 13.01 13.47
CA ALA A 190 -10.33 11.96 12.76
C ALA A 190 -11.64 11.60 13.46
N ARG A 191 -11.68 11.64 14.81
CA ARG A 191 -12.90 11.43 15.59
C ARG A 191 -13.93 12.56 15.49
N LYS A 192 -13.54 13.76 15.06
CA LYS A 192 -14.46 14.89 14.87
C LYS A 192 -15.18 14.84 13.50
N GLN A 193 -14.73 13.97 12.59
CA GLN A 193 -15.27 13.83 11.23
C GLN A 193 -16.23 12.64 11.07
N VAL A 194 -16.54 11.93 12.16
CA VAL A 194 -17.54 10.84 12.24
C VAL A 194 -18.64 11.27 13.20
#